data_AF-A0A1Y3BMN9-F1
#
_entry.id   AF-A0A1Y3BMN9-F1
#
_cell.length_a   1.000
_cell.length_b   1.000
_cell.length_c   1.000
_cell.angle_alpha   90.00
_cell.angle_beta   90.00
_cell.angle_gamma   90.00
#
_symmetry.space_group_name_H-M   'P 1'
#
loop_
_entity.id
_entity.type
_entity.pdbx_description
1 polymer ?
#
loop_
_entity_poly.entity_id
_entity_poly.type
_entity_poly.pdbx_seq_one_letter_code
_entity_poly.pdbx_strand_id
1 'polypeptide(L)'
;RQLQKFFSLFYIAINSGSLVSTFLTPILRQDVTCFGRSDCYPLAFGVPAILMVVALLLFVMGKFITGYTINPPEKDNVVFRVFSCIGRALYRRFFSSNSAKKNHWVDYADDKYDNKTRKDVKALLRVLFLYIPLPVFWALFDQQASRWTLQAIRMNGQFGSHFTVKPDQIQVINPLLVIFFVPIFDYLVYPLMKKIGLYTPLKRIVIGGLLASLSFCVCGFFQQSIEAEAPVSMMAGHNHLA
;
A
#
# COMPACT_ATOMS: atom_id res chain seq x y z
N ARG A 1 -6.07 -0.87 24.17
CA ARG A 1 -6.17 0.61 24.10
C ARG A 1 -4.83 1.28 23.75
N GLN A 2 -3.70 0.97 24.40
CA GLN A 2 -2.40 1.55 24.03
C GLN A 2 -1.92 1.13 22.62
N LEU A 3 -2.09 -0.14 22.25
CA LEU A 3 -1.75 -0.65 20.92
C LEU A 3 -2.53 0.05 19.79
N GLN A 4 -3.83 0.28 19.99
CA GLN A 4 -4.66 1.01 19.02
C GLN A 4 -4.21 2.47 18.87
N LYS A 5 -3.90 3.16 19.99
CA LYS A 5 -3.36 4.53 19.96
C LYS A 5 -2.03 4.60 19.21
N PHE A 6 -1.14 3.63 19.43
CA PHE A 6 0.12 3.51 18.71
C PHE A 6 -0.10 3.39 17.20
N PHE A 7 -0.96 2.46 16.77
CA PHE A 7 -1.26 2.29 15.34
C PHE A 7 -1.92 3.53 14.72
N SER A 8 -2.80 4.22 15.44
CA SER A 8 -3.40 5.48 14.96
C SER A 8 -2.35 6.59 14.81
N LEU A 9 -1.47 6.78 15.80
CA LEU A 9 -0.41 7.79 15.73
C LEU A 9 0.59 7.48 14.61
N PHE A 10 0.96 6.21 14.46
CA PHE A 10 1.81 5.73 13.38
C PHE A 10 1.19 5.99 12.01
N TYR A 11 -0.11 5.73 11.86
CA TYR A 11 -0.84 5.98 10.61
C TYR A 11 -0.88 7.47 10.25
N ILE A 12 -1.12 8.35 11.22
CA ILE A 12 -1.08 9.80 11.02
C ILE A 12 0.34 10.23 10.60
N ALA A 13 1.38 9.74 11.30
CA ALA A 13 2.77 10.08 10.99
C ALA A 13 3.17 9.69 9.55
N ILE A 14 2.78 8.50 9.08
CA ILE A 14 3.04 8.06 7.71
C ILE A 14 2.35 8.97 6.69
N ASN A 15 1.06 9.24 6.87
CA ASN A 15 0.30 10.05 5.91
C ASN A 15 0.79 11.50 5.86
N SER A 16 1.12 12.09 7.02
CA SER A 16 1.75 13.41 7.08
C SER A 16 3.12 13.43 6.42
N GLY A 17 3.96 12.42 6.68
CA GLY A 17 5.28 12.29 6.04
C GLY A 17 5.18 12.16 4.52
N SER A 18 4.25 11.34 4.03
CA SER A 18 3.96 11.20 2.60
C SER A 18 3.50 12.52 1.99
N LEU A 19 2.58 13.24 2.63
CA LEU A 19 2.07 14.52 2.13
C LEU A 19 3.20 15.54 1.98
N VAL A 20 4.04 15.69 3.01
CA VAL A 20 5.18 16.62 3.00
C VAL A 20 6.18 16.22 1.93
N SER A 21 6.53 14.93 1.84
CA SER A 21 7.51 14.46 0.85
C SER A 21 7.00 14.61 -0.59
N THR A 22 5.76 14.22 -0.88
CA THR A 22 5.20 14.31 -2.24
C THR A 22 5.08 15.76 -2.71
N PHE A 23 4.90 16.72 -1.79
CA PHE A 23 4.90 18.14 -2.13
C PHE A 23 6.32 18.72 -2.30
N LEU A 24 7.23 18.43 -1.35
CA LEU A 24 8.55 19.06 -1.29
C LEU A 24 9.56 18.45 -2.28
N THR A 25 9.52 17.14 -2.50
CA THR A 25 10.50 16.43 -3.35
C THR A 25 10.51 16.94 -4.81
N PRO A 26 9.37 17.20 -5.48
CA PRO A 26 9.37 17.77 -6.84
C PRO A 26 9.91 19.22 -6.90
N ILE A 27 9.68 20.02 -5.86
CA ILE A 27 10.21 21.39 -5.73
C ILE A 27 11.74 21.34 -5.62
N LEU A 28 12.26 20.50 -4.72
CA LEU A 28 13.70 20.31 -4.54
C LEU A 28 14.40 19.77 -5.80
N ARG A 29 13.69 18.98 -6.62
CA ARG A 29 14.22 18.44 -7.87
C ARG A 29 14.27 19.47 -8.99
N GLN A 30 13.22 20.26 -9.22
CA GLN A 30 13.11 21.09 -10.43
C GLN A 30 13.41 22.58 -10.20
N ASP A 31 13.26 23.08 -8.98
CA ASP A 31 13.41 24.52 -8.68
C ASP A 31 14.82 24.87 -8.17
N VAL A 32 15.68 23.85 -8.01
CA VAL A 32 17.09 23.99 -7.60
C VAL A 32 17.98 23.42 -8.69
N THR A 33 18.94 24.22 -9.16
CA THR A 33 19.96 23.77 -10.10
C THR A 33 21.11 23.13 -9.34
N CYS A 34 21.55 21.95 -9.78
CA CYS A 34 22.68 21.25 -9.19
C CYS A 34 23.64 20.77 -10.26
N PHE A 35 24.94 20.91 -10.02
CA PHE A 35 26.01 20.44 -10.91
C PHE A 35 25.86 20.95 -12.36
N GLY A 36 25.34 22.16 -12.54
CA GLY A 36 25.10 22.77 -13.86
C GLY A 36 23.93 22.17 -14.65
N ARG A 37 23.09 21.33 -14.04
CA ARG A 37 21.84 20.83 -14.64
C ARG A 37 20.62 21.55 -14.05
N SER A 38 19.57 21.69 -14.86
CA SER A 38 18.27 22.26 -14.48
C SER A 38 17.53 21.42 -13.43
N ASP A 39 17.77 20.10 -13.41
CA ASP A 39 17.19 19.18 -12.43
C ASP A 39 18.23 18.73 -11.38
N CYS A 40 17.87 18.85 -10.09
CA CYS A 40 18.63 18.38 -8.95
C CYS A 40 18.08 17.09 -8.32
N TYR A 41 18.30 15.96 -8.99
CA TYR A 41 18.04 14.63 -8.40
C TYR A 41 18.86 14.34 -7.13
N PRO A 42 20.15 14.72 -7.01
CA PRO A 42 20.94 14.42 -5.82
C PRO A 42 20.34 15.00 -4.54
N LEU A 43 19.75 16.20 -4.59
CA LEU A 43 19.09 16.81 -3.44
C LEU A 43 17.77 16.11 -3.10
N ALA A 44 16.98 15.80 -4.12
CA ALA A 44 15.71 15.08 -3.98
C ALA A 44 15.87 13.71 -3.31
N PHE A 45 16.95 12.97 -3.61
CA PHE A 45 17.27 11.69 -2.96
C PHE A 45 18.10 11.83 -1.68
N GLY A 46 18.91 12.88 -1.57
CA GLY A 46 19.78 13.14 -0.42
C GLY A 46 18.99 13.47 0.85
N VAL A 47 17.91 14.25 0.72
CA VAL A 47 17.06 14.61 1.87
C VAL A 47 16.47 13.37 2.56
N PRO A 48 15.78 12.44 1.85
CA PRO A 48 15.34 11.18 2.45
C PRO A 48 16.48 10.34 3.04
N ALA A 49 17.65 10.28 2.38
CA ALA A 49 18.78 9.51 2.87
C ALA A 49 19.29 10.04 4.23
N ILE A 50 19.40 11.36 4.39
CA ILE A 50 19.79 11.99 5.67
C ILE A 50 18.74 11.70 6.74
N LEU A 51 17.44 11.82 6.41
CA LEU A 51 16.36 11.50 7.35
C LEU A 51 16.40 10.04 7.80
N MET A 52 16.74 9.10 6.91
CA MET A 52 16.93 7.69 7.25
C MET A 52 18.12 7.45 8.18
N VAL A 53 19.23 8.17 7.98
CA VAL A 53 20.38 8.11 8.90
C VAL A 53 20.00 8.65 10.28
N VAL A 54 19.30 9.79 10.34
CA VAL A 54 18.81 10.35 11.61
C VAL A 54 17.88 9.38 12.32
N ALA A 55 16.93 8.76 11.59
CA ALA A 55 16.03 7.76 12.15
C ALA A 55 16.77 6.54 12.71
N LEU A 56 17.81 6.06 12.01
CA LEU A 56 18.65 4.96 12.47
C LEU A 56 19.41 5.34 13.76
N LEU A 57 19.99 6.54 13.81
CA LEU A 57 20.70 7.03 14.99
C LEU A 57 19.78 7.12 16.19
N LEU A 58 18.57 7.67 16.02
CA LEU A 58 17.55 7.73 17.07
C LEU A 58 17.16 6.33 17.57
N PHE A 59 16.98 5.37 16.65
CA PHE A 59 16.66 3.99 17.01
C PHE A 59 17.78 3.31 17.81
N VAL A 60 19.03 3.50 17.39
CA VAL A 60 20.22 2.98 18.08
C VAL A 60 20.38 3.65 19.45
N MET A 61 20.18 4.98 19.54
CA MET A 61 20.17 5.69 20.82
C MET A 61 19.10 5.16 21.77
N GLY A 62 17.91 4.78 21.27
CA GLY A 62 16.86 4.16 22.08
C GLY A 62 17.26 2.80 22.69
N LYS A 63 18.25 2.10 22.13
CA LYS A 63 18.84 0.91 22.74
C LYS A 63 19.75 1.26 23.94
N PHE A 64 20.42 2.41 23.90
CA PHE A 64 21.34 2.86 24.94
C PHE A 64 20.64 3.66 26.06
N ILE A 65 19.58 4.39 25.72
CA ILE A 65 18.78 5.21 26.64
C ILE A 65 17.65 4.33 27.21
N THR A 66 18.03 3.55 28.23
CA THR A 66 17.18 3.01 29.32
C THR A 66 15.78 2.43 28.99
N GLY A 67 15.65 1.11 29.19
CA GLY A 67 14.35 0.44 29.46
C GLY A 67 13.79 -0.44 28.34
N TYR A 68 14.44 -0.54 27.18
CA TYR A 68 13.97 -1.38 26.09
C TYR A 68 14.13 -2.87 26.42
N THR A 69 13.04 -3.55 26.78
CA THR A 69 13.03 -5.01 26.99
C THR A 69 13.16 -5.72 25.65
N ILE A 70 14.36 -6.21 25.35
CA ILE A 70 14.60 -7.05 24.19
C ILE A 70 14.00 -8.43 24.46
N ASN A 71 12.84 -8.70 23.88
CA ASN A 71 12.29 -10.05 23.88
C ASN A 71 13.10 -10.91 22.89
N PRO A 72 13.64 -12.07 23.33
CA PRO A 72 14.38 -12.94 22.43
C PRO A 72 13.47 -13.42 21.29
N PRO A 73 13.99 -13.53 20.05
CA PRO A 73 13.22 -14.08 18.95
C PRO A 73 12.81 -15.52 19.29
N GLU A 74 11.61 -15.93 18.86
CA GLU A 74 11.15 -17.30 19.01
C GLU A 74 12.19 -18.23 18.35
N LYS A 75 12.70 -19.22 19.10
CA LYS A 75 13.88 -20.02 18.71
C LYS A 75 13.69 -20.86 17.44
N ASP A 76 12.45 -20.98 16.98
CA ASP A 76 12.06 -21.87 15.89
C ASP A 76 11.55 -21.07 14.70
N ASN A 77 11.99 -21.45 13.50
CA ASN A 77 11.62 -20.74 12.27
C ASN A 77 10.15 -20.97 11.95
N VAL A 78 9.29 -20.05 12.40
CA VAL A 78 7.83 -20.12 12.26
C VAL A 78 7.40 -20.36 10.81
N VAL A 79 8.08 -19.70 9.86
CA VAL A 79 7.82 -19.86 8.42
C VAL A 79 8.08 -21.29 7.97
N PHE A 80 9.25 -21.84 8.32
CA PHE A 80 9.61 -23.22 8.00
C PHE A 80 8.66 -24.22 8.66
N ARG A 81 8.24 -23.98 9.91
CA ARG A 81 7.27 -24.78 10.65
C ARG A 81 5.92 -24.84 9.93
N VAL A 82 5.42 -23.70 9.45
CA VAL A 82 4.15 -23.61 8.69
C VAL A 82 4.25 -24.35 7.35
N PHE A 83 5.27 -24.10 6.54
CA PHE A 83 5.44 -24.77 5.24
C PHE A 83 5.64 -26.28 5.39
N SER A 84 6.42 -26.70 6.38
CA SER A 84 6.65 -28.12 6.67
C SER A 84 5.38 -28.81 7.17
N CYS A 85 4.55 -28.13 7.98
CA CYS A 85 3.24 -28.64 8.41
C CYS A 85 2.27 -28.80 7.22
N ILE A 86 2.21 -27.82 6.32
CA ILE A 86 1.38 -27.88 5.11
C ILE A 86 1.86 -29.00 4.18
N GLY A 87 3.18 -29.09 3.94
CA GLY A 87 3.78 -30.14 3.10
C GLY A 87 3.54 -31.55 3.65
N ARG A 88 3.70 -31.75 4.97
CA ARG A 88 3.42 -33.01 5.66
C ARG A 88 1.93 -33.39 5.55
N ALA A 89 1.03 -32.43 5.78
CA ALA A 89 -0.41 -32.63 5.68
C ALA A 89 -0.84 -33.02 4.25
N LEU A 90 -0.30 -32.35 3.23
CA LEU A 90 -0.57 -32.68 1.83
C LEU A 90 0.03 -34.03 1.43
N TYR A 91 1.28 -34.30 1.82
CA TYR A 91 1.94 -35.58 1.53
C TYR A 91 1.12 -36.75 2.09
N ARG A 92 0.70 -36.69 3.35
CA ARG A 92 -0.13 -37.75 3.93
C ARG A 92 -1.52 -37.84 3.31
N ARG A 93 -2.12 -36.71 2.94
CA ARG A 93 -3.43 -36.72 2.25
C ARG A 93 -3.37 -37.45 0.89
N PHE A 94 -2.29 -37.27 0.12
CA PHE A 94 -2.18 -37.84 -1.22
C PHE A 94 -1.50 -39.22 -1.26
N PHE A 95 -0.51 -39.47 -0.40
CA PHE A 95 0.32 -40.67 -0.47
C PHE A 95 0.07 -41.68 0.67
N SER A 96 -0.72 -41.34 1.70
CA SER A 96 -1.06 -42.29 2.77
C SER A 96 -2.42 -42.94 2.54
N SER A 97 -2.39 -44.19 2.05
CA SER A 97 -3.59 -45.01 1.81
C SER A 97 -4.36 -45.41 3.10
N ASN A 98 -3.72 -45.32 4.27
CA ASN A 98 -4.22 -45.92 5.52
C ASN A 98 -4.55 -44.90 6.64
N SER A 99 -4.73 -43.62 6.30
CA SER A 99 -5.05 -42.59 7.30
C SER A 99 -6.56 -42.41 7.45
N ALA A 100 -7.09 -42.59 8.67
CA ALA A 100 -8.51 -42.35 8.99
C ALA A 100 -8.98 -41.00 8.46
N LYS A 101 -10.18 -40.95 7.86
CA LYS A 101 -10.77 -39.69 7.33
C LYS A 101 -10.83 -38.65 8.45
N LYS A 102 -10.10 -37.54 8.27
CA LYS A 102 -10.14 -36.37 9.16
C LYS A 102 -11.04 -35.29 8.55
N ASN A 103 -11.64 -34.46 9.40
CA ASN A 103 -12.56 -33.39 8.97
C ASN A 103 -11.87 -32.27 8.17
N HIS A 104 -10.58 -32.00 8.41
CA HIS A 104 -9.82 -30.98 7.69
C HIS A 104 -8.47 -31.53 7.22
N TRP A 105 -8.02 -31.14 6.03
CA TRP A 105 -6.80 -31.67 5.42
C TRP A 105 -5.51 -31.35 6.19
N VAL A 106 -5.45 -30.21 6.88
CA VAL A 106 -4.33 -29.86 7.79
C VAL A 106 -4.22 -30.83 8.98
N ASP A 107 -5.29 -31.58 9.31
CA ASP A 107 -5.26 -32.51 10.44
C ASP A 107 -4.45 -33.79 10.18
N TYR A 108 -4.11 -34.09 8.93
CA TYR A 108 -3.23 -35.22 8.55
C TYR A 108 -1.78 -35.06 9.03
N ALA A 109 -1.41 -33.89 9.57
CA ALA A 109 -0.12 -33.60 10.18
C ALA A 109 -0.11 -33.82 11.71
N ASP A 110 -1.06 -34.60 12.26
CA ASP A 110 -1.11 -34.96 13.70
C ASP A 110 0.10 -35.76 14.19
N ASP A 111 0.84 -36.38 13.29
CA ASP A 111 1.99 -37.22 13.58
C ASP A 111 3.21 -36.44 14.09
N LYS A 112 3.40 -35.22 13.59
CA LYS A 112 4.58 -34.39 13.87
C LYS A 112 4.24 -33.05 14.51
N TYR A 113 3.02 -32.55 14.34
CA TYR A 113 2.64 -31.21 14.78
C TYR A 113 1.48 -31.23 15.77
N ASP A 114 1.60 -30.38 16.79
CA ASP A 114 0.62 -30.23 17.85
C ASP A 114 -0.69 -29.59 17.35
N ASN A 115 -1.74 -29.68 18.17
CA ASN A 115 -3.06 -29.15 17.82
C ASN A 115 -3.07 -27.61 17.69
N LYS A 116 -2.22 -26.89 18.44
CA LYS A 116 -2.15 -25.43 18.35
C LYS A 116 -1.56 -25.01 17.01
N THR A 117 -0.41 -25.56 16.60
CA THR A 117 0.18 -25.28 15.28
C THR A 117 -0.79 -25.57 14.14
N ARG A 118 -1.52 -26.68 14.18
CA ARG A 118 -2.51 -26.99 13.13
C ARG A 118 -3.68 -26.02 13.09
N LYS A 119 -4.18 -25.57 14.25
CA LYS A 119 -5.22 -24.52 14.31
C LYS A 119 -4.70 -23.18 13.79
N ASP A 120 -3.47 -22.82 14.12
CA ASP A 120 -2.83 -21.59 13.66
C ASP A 120 -2.63 -21.62 12.14
N VAL A 121 -2.17 -22.74 11.57
CA VAL A 121 -2.07 -22.94 10.12
C VAL A 121 -3.44 -22.84 9.43
N LYS A 122 -4.50 -23.43 10.01
CA LYS A 122 -5.88 -23.29 9.49
C LYS A 122 -6.40 -21.86 9.55
N ALA A 123 -6.05 -21.10 10.59
CA ALA A 123 -6.41 -19.70 10.68
C ALA A 123 -5.64 -18.87 9.64
N LEU A 124 -4.33 -19.09 9.52
CA LEU A 124 -3.47 -18.43 8.55
C LEU A 124 -3.95 -18.66 7.11
N LEU A 125 -4.29 -19.89 6.74
CA LEU A 125 -4.80 -20.20 5.40
C LEU A 125 -6.15 -19.52 5.11
N ARG A 126 -7.03 -19.39 6.12
CA ARG A 126 -8.29 -18.64 5.99
C ARG A 126 -8.04 -17.15 5.79
N VAL A 127 -7.09 -16.57 6.52
CA VAL A 127 -6.69 -15.16 6.34
C VAL A 127 -6.04 -14.96 4.97
N LEU A 128 -5.14 -15.85 4.55
CA LEU A 128 -4.49 -15.78 3.25
C LEU A 128 -5.52 -15.83 2.11
N PHE A 129 -6.52 -16.70 2.22
CA PHE A 129 -7.62 -16.75 1.27
C PHE A 129 -8.42 -15.45 1.23
N LEU A 130 -8.72 -14.86 2.38
CA LEU A 130 -9.38 -13.55 2.47
C LEU A 130 -8.56 -12.42 1.83
N TYR A 131 -7.23 -12.56 1.81
CA TYR A 131 -6.29 -11.58 1.28
C TYR A 131 -6.00 -11.76 -0.23
N ILE A 132 -6.56 -12.76 -0.91
CA ILE A 132 -6.37 -12.97 -2.36
C ILE A 132 -6.73 -11.74 -3.22
N PRO A 133 -7.78 -10.95 -2.92
CA PRO A 133 -8.08 -9.74 -3.68
C PRO A 133 -7.10 -8.58 -3.43
N LEU A 134 -6.31 -8.63 -2.36
CA LEU A 134 -5.47 -7.52 -1.93
C LEU A 134 -4.36 -7.14 -2.94
N PRO A 135 -3.62 -8.09 -3.54
CA PRO A 135 -2.67 -7.77 -4.62
C PRO A 135 -3.31 -7.10 -5.83
N VAL A 136 -4.53 -7.49 -6.21
CA VAL A 136 -5.24 -6.86 -7.34
C VAL A 136 -5.57 -5.40 -7.02
N PHE A 137 -6.01 -5.13 -5.79
CA PHE A 137 -6.24 -3.76 -5.33
C PHE A 137 -4.96 -2.92 -5.39
N TRP A 138 -3.83 -3.43 -4.89
CA TRP A 138 -2.56 -2.70 -4.95
C TRP A 138 -2.06 -2.51 -6.38
N ALA A 139 -2.19 -3.52 -7.24
CA ALA A 139 -1.83 -3.41 -8.65
C ALA A 139 -2.65 -2.33 -9.39
N LEU A 140 -3.90 -2.08 -8.99
CA LEU A 140 -4.71 -0.98 -9.50
C LEU A 140 -4.31 0.35 -8.86
N PHE A 141 -4.18 0.39 -7.53
CA PHE A 141 -3.81 1.61 -6.79
C PHE A 141 -2.47 2.18 -7.24
N ASP A 142 -1.46 1.34 -7.47
CA ASP A 142 -0.13 1.76 -7.91
C ASP A 142 -0.12 2.36 -9.33
N GLN A 143 -1.19 2.17 -10.13
CA GLN A 143 -1.33 2.84 -11.42
C GLN A 143 -1.56 4.34 -11.28
N GLN A 144 -2.09 4.81 -10.14
CA GLN A 144 -2.24 6.23 -9.85
C GLN A 144 -0.88 6.95 -9.87
N ALA A 145 0.17 6.34 -9.32
CA ALA A 145 1.48 6.98 -9.25
C ALA A 145 2.20 7.03 -10.61
N SER A 146 1.84 6.16 -11.55
CA SER A 146 2.52 6.03 -12.85
C SER A 146 1.65 6.55 -14.00
N ARG A 147 0.55 5.85 -14.30
CA ARG A 147 -0.31 6.14 -15.46
C ARG A 147 -1.00 7.49 -15.35
N TRP A 148 -1.49 7.86 -14.17
CA TRP A 148 -2.18 9.14 -14.01
C TRP A 148 -1.20 10.32 -14.03
N THR A 149 0.03 10.12 -13.53
CA THR A 149 1.11 11.10 -13.69
C THR A 149 1.42 11.33 -15.17
N LEU A 150 1.53 10.26 -15.98
CA LEU A 150 1.73 10.38 -17.44
C LEU A 150 0.55 11.04 -18.16
N GLN A 151 -0.68 10.75 -17.72
CA GLN A 151 -1.89 11.42 -18.23
C GLN A 151 -1.85 12.92 -17.89
N ALA A 152 -1.45 13.29 -16.67
CA ALA A 152 -1.35 14.67 -16.22
C ALA A 152 -0.30 15.49 -16.99
N ILE A 153 0.78 14.88 -17.48
CA ILE A 153 1.76 15.56 -18.38
C ILE A 153 1.08 16.09 -19.65
N ARG A 154 0.04 15.40 -20.13
CA ARG A 154 -0.70 15.77 -21.35
C ARG A 154 -1.88 16.70 -21.07
N MET A 155 -2.10 17.11 -19.83
CA MET A 155 -3.19 17.99 -19.43
C MET A 155 -2.66 19.40 -19.14
N ASN A 156 -3.53 20.40 -19.22
CA ASN A 156 -3.17 21.74 -18.79
C ASN A 156 -3.02 21.78 -17.25
N GLY A 157 -1.79 21.93 -16.77
CA GLY A 157 -1.47 22.06 -15.35
C GLY A 157 -1.60 23.48 -14.78
N GLN A 158 -2.04 24.46 -15.56
CA GLN A 158 -2.21 25.84 -15.08
C GLN A 158 -3.41 25.93 -14.13
N PHE A 159 -3.11 26.22 -12.86
CA PHE A 159 -4.10 26.45 -11.81
C PHE A 159 -4.21 27.95 -11.55
N GLY A 160 -5.14 28.60 -12.26
CA GLY A 160 -5.28 30.05 -12.26
C GLY A 160 -4.18 30.75 -13.08
N SER A 161 -3.94 32.04 -12.79
CA SER A 161 -2.98 32.87 -13.55
C SER A 161 -1.52 32.80 -13.07
N HIS A 162 -1.26 32.20 -11.90
CA HIS A 162 0.06 32.32 -11.23
C HIS A 162 0.69 31.01 -10.77
N PHE A 163 0.01 29.87 -10.86
CA PHE A 163 0.54 28.59 -10.37
C PHE A 163 0.39 27.48 -11.40
N THR A 164 1.49 26.85 -11.78
CA THR A 164 1.49 25.66 -12.64
C THR A 164 1.71 24.43 -11.78
N VAL A 165 0.69 23.59 -11.65
CA VAL A 165 0.76 22.32 -10.95
C VAL A 165 1.63 21.37 -11.75
N LYS A 166 2.69 20.85 -11.12
CA LYS A 166 3.58 19.85 -11.74
C LYS A 166 2.84 18.50 -11.79
N PRO A 167 3.00 17.69 -12.85
CA PRO A 167 2.31 16.40 -12.98
C PRO A 167 2.49 15.47 -11.76
N ASP A 168 3.69 15.41 -11.18
CA ASP A 168 4.00 14.61 -9.99
C ASP A 168 3.21 15.07 -8.74
N GLN A 169 2.79 16.34 -8.68
CA GLN A 169 2.05 16.91 -7.55
C GLN A 169 0.59 16.44 -7.49
N ILE A 170 0.05 15.83 -8.58
CA ILE A 170 -1.27 15.20 -8.55
C ILE A 170 -1.35 14.11 -7.47
N GLN A 171 -0.21 13.49 -7.12
CA GLN A 171 -0.17 12.48 -6.07
C GLN A 171 -0.45 13.05 -4.66
N VAL A 172 -0.29 14.36 -4.44
CA VAL A 172 -0.61 15.04 -3.17
C VAL A 172 -2.11 14.95 -2.85
N ILE A 173 -2.96 14.81 -3.88
CA ILE A 173 -4.41 14.65 -3.72
C ILE A 173 -4.72 13.41 -2.88
N ASN A 174 -3.95 12.32 -3.02
CA ASN A 174 -4.22 11.08 -2.30
C ASN A 174 -4.17 11.23 -0.76
N PRO A 175 -3.04 11.64 -0.14
CA PRO A 175 -2.99 11.82 1.32
C PRO A 175 -3.94 12.92 1.81
N LEU A 176 -4.21 13.97 1.00
CA LEU A 176 -5.21 14.98 1.34
C LEU A 176 -6.62 14.38 1.43
N LEU A 177 -7.02 13.59 0.44
CA LEU A 177 -8.29 12.89 0.44
C LEU A 177 -8.37 11.88 1.59
N VAL A 178 -7.29 11.20 1.95
CA VAL A 178 -7.27 10.31 3.13
C VAL A 178 -7.54 11.09 4.41
N ILE A 179 -6.83 12.20 4.65
CA ILE A 179 -7.01 13.04 5.84
C ILE A 179 -8.45 13.58 5.92
N PHE A 180 -9.03 13.96 4.77
CA PHE A 180 -10.39 14.47 4.69
C PHE A 180 -11.46 13.37 4.84
N PHE A 181 -11.31 12.24 4.15
CA PHE A 181 -12.32 11.19 4.12
C PHE A 181 -12.29 10.28 5.34
N VAL A 182 -11.14 10.03 5.98
CA VAL A 182 -11.09 9.19 7.20
C VAL A 182 -12.11 9.64 8.26
N PRO A 183 -12.15 10.92 8.71
CA PRO A 183 -13.14 11.34 9.70
C PRO A 183 -14.57 11.26 9.16
N ILE A 184 -14.81 11.57 7.89
CA ILE A 184 -16.14 11.45 7.27
C ILE A 184 -16.60 10.00 7.27
N PHE A 185 -15.72 9.06 6.94
CA PHE A 185 -16.05 7.65 6.93
C PHE A 185 -16.31 7.12 8.35
N ASP A 186 -15.52 7.53 9.32
CA ASP A 186 -15.67 7.10 10.72
C ASP A 186 -16.92 7.67 11.39
N TYR A 187 -17.23 8.96 11.19
CA TYR A 187 -18.35 9.63 11.88
C TYR A 187 -19.68 9.60 11.11
N LEU A 188 -19.65 9.50 9.78
CA LEU A 188 -20.86 9.56 8.96
C LEU A 188 -21.12 8.25 8.21
N VAL A 189 -20.18 7.81 7.37
CA VAL A 189 -20.43 6.70 6.43
C VAL A 189 -20.60 5.37 7.17
N TYR A 190 -19.69 5.02 8.09
CA TYR A 190 -19.76 3.74 8.80
C TYR A 190 -20.97 3.63 9.75
N PRO A 191 -21.36 4.68 10.49
CA PRO A 191 -22.62 4.66 11.24
C PRO A 191 -23.85 4.47 10.35
N LEU A 192 -23.89 5.09 9.16
CA LEU A 192 -24.98 4.90 8.19
C LEU A 192 -24.98 3.47 7.63
N MET A 193 -23.82 2.94 7.23
CA MET A 193 -23.69 1.56 6.77
C MET A 193 -24.10 0.54 7.84
N LYS A 194 -23.85 0.86 9.12
CA LYS A 194 -24.31 0.04 10.25
C LYS A 194 -25.83 0.03 10.37
N LYS A 195 -26.51 1.16 10.14
CA LYS A 195 -27.99 1.23 10.12
C LYS A 195 -28.60 0.42 8.98
N ILE A 196 -27.92 0.32 7.84
CA ILE A 196 -28.39 -0.41 6.64
C ILE A 196 -27.99 -1.90 6.67
N GLY A 197 -27.22 -2.35 7.68
CA GLY A 197 -26.77 -3.75 7.77
C GLY A 197 -25.62 -4.12 6.81
N LEU A 198 -24.88 -3.13 6.30
CA LEU A 198 -23.77 -3.29 5.36
C LEU A 198 -22.37 -3.19 6.02
N TYR A 199 -22.28 -3.27 7.35
CA TYR A 199 -21.05 -2.99 8.10
C TYR A 199 -19.97 -4.10 8.07
N THR A 200 -20.20 -5.25 7.44
CA THR A 200 -19.19 -6.33 7.48
C THR A 200 -17.91 -5.93 6.74
N PRO A 201 -16.72 -6.34 7.21
CA PRO A 201 -15.44 -6.01 6.56
C PRO A 201 -15.41 -6.41 5.08
N LEU A 202 -15.99 -7.56 4.73
CA LEU A 202 -16.06 -8.03 3.36
C LEU A 202 -16.91 -7.12 2.46
N LYS A 203 -18.06 -6.63 2.95
CA LYS A 203 -18.93 -5.71 2.19
C LYS A 203 -18.23 -4.37 1.94
N ARG A 204 -17.46 -3.87 2.91
CA ARG A 204 -16.68 -2.62 2.75
C ARG A 204 -15.62 -2.75 1.65
N ILE A 205 -14.94 -3.90 1.58
CA ILE A 205 -13.96 -4.17 0.51
C ILE A 205 -14.66 -4.19 -0.85
N VAL A 206 -15.80 -4.88 -0.96
CA VAL A 206 -16.55 -4.97 -2.22
C VAL A 206 -17.05 -3.60 -2.69
N ILE A 207 -17.65 -2.80 -1.79
CA ILE A 207 -18.12 -1.44 -2.12
C ILE A 207 -16.96 -0.55 -2.56
N GLY A 208 -15.82 -0.62 -1.84
CA GLY A 208 -14.61 0.11 -2.23
C GLY A 208 -14.09 -0.32 -3.60
N GLY A 209 -14.11 -1.62 -3.90
CA GLY A 209 -13.72 -2.14 -5.22
C GLY A 209 -14.63 -1.67 -6.35
N LEU A 210 -15.95 -1.61 -6.13
CA LEU A 210 -16.90 -1.08 -7.11
C LEU A 210 -16.68 0.41 -7.39
N LEU A 211 -16.45 1.20 -6.33
CA LEU A 211 -16.11 2.62 -6.46
C LEU A 211 -14.78 2.83 -7.21
N ALA A 212 -13.77 2.01 -6.91
CA ALA A 212 -12.50 2.04 -7.64
C ALA A 212 -12.71 1.73 -9.14
N SER A 213 -13.48 0.69 -9.46
CA SER A 213 -13.81 0.34 -10.85
C SER A 213 -14.50 1.50 -11.58
N LEU A 214 -15.44 2.19 -10.92
CA LEU A 214 -16.11 3.36 -11.50
C LEU A 214 -15.11 4.50 -11.76
N SER A 215 -14.16 4.74 -10.84
CA SER A 215 -13.11 5.73 -11.03
C SER A 215 -12.25 5.43 -12.25
N PHE A 216 -11.89 4.17 -12.50
CA PHE A 216 -11.13 3.78 -13.69
C PHE A 216 -11.93 3.99 -14.98
N CYS A 217 -13.24 3.74 -14.98
CA CYS A 217 -14.10 4.06 -16.13
C CYS A 217 -14.08 5.56 -16.43
N VAL A 218 -14.21 6.41 -15.40
CA VAL A 218 -14.14 7.87 -15.54
C VAL A 218 -12.78 8.30 -16.10
N CYS A 219 -11.67 7.78 -15.57
CA CYS A 219 -10.33 8.06 -16.09
C CYS A 219 -10.17 7.65 -17.56
N GLY A 220 -10.77 6.51 -17.96
CA GLY A 220 -10.79 6.05 -19.34
C GLY A 220 -11.50 7.00 -20.29
N PHE A 221 -12.66 7.54 -19.89
CA PHE A 221 -13.36 8.57 -20.66
C PHE A 221 -12.53 9.85 -20.81
N PHE A 222 -11.87 10.30 -19.74
CA PHE A 222 -10.96 11.45 -19.83
C PHE A 222 -9.78 11.19 -20.77
N GLN A 223 -9.21 9.99 -20.74
CA GLN A 223 -8.12 9.61 -21.64
C GLN A 223 -8.55 9.69 -23.11
N GLN A 224 -9.75 9.23 -23.42
CA GLN A 224 -10.31 9.31 -24.77
C GLN A 224 -10.49 10.76 -25.23
N SER A 225 -10.97 11.65 -24.37
CA SER A 225 -11.10 13.08 -24.69
C SER A 225 -9.73 13.74 -24.94
N ILE A 226 -8.73 13.42 -24.11
CA ILE A 226 -7.36 13.92 -24.29
C ILE A 226 -6.77 13.46 -25.63
N GLU A 227 -7.01 12.20 -26.02
CA GLU A 227 -6.54 11.67 -27.31
C GLU A 227 -7.28 12.27 -28.51
N ALA A 228 -8.56 12.63 -28.36
CA ALA A 228 -9.34 13.29 -29.40
C ALA A 228 -8.88 14.74 -29.66
N GLU A 229 -8.38 15.42 -28.62
CA GLU A 229 -7.82 16.78 -28.72
C GLU A 229 -6.32 16.78 -29.10
N ALA A 230 -5.63 15.64 -28.99
CA ALA A 230 -4.22 15.54 -29.33
C ALA A 230 -4.03 15.65 -30.86
N PRO A 231 -3.21 16.61 -31.37
CA PRO A 231 -2.93 16.67 -32.79
C PRO A 231 -2.20 15.40 -33.22
N VAL A 232 -2.57 14.89 -34.40
CA VAL A 232 -2.03 13.65 -35.03
C VAL A 232 -0.49 13.62 -35.09
N SER A 233 0.19 14.77 -34.94
CA SER A 233 1.65 14.89 -34.86
C SER A 233 2.30 14.29 -33.61
N MET A 234 1.56 14.02 -32.52
CA MET A 234 2.13 13.41 -31.31
C MET A 234 2.19 11.86 -31.36
N MET A 235 1.57 11.23 -32.36
CA MET A 235 1.63 9.77 -32.55
C MET A 235 2.83 9.33 -33.41
N ALA A 236 3.49 10.25 -34.11
CA ALA A 236 4.69 9.98 -34.88
C ALA A 236 5.91 10.60 -34.17
N GLY A 237 6.49 9.82 -33.25
CA GLY A 237 7.86 9.94 -32.75
C GLY A 237 8.37 11.33 -32.37
N HIS A 238 8.39 11.64 -31.07
CA HIS A 238 9.41 12.56 -30.57
C HIS A 238 9.97 12.11 -29.22
N ASN A 239 11.18 11.57 -29.31
CA ASN A 239 12.19 11.63 -28.26
C ASN A 239 12.40 13.11 -27.88
N HIS A 240 11.92 13.53 -26.72
CA HIS A 240 12.43 14.72 -26.06
C HIS A 240 12.85 14.36 -24.63
N LEU A 241 13.99 13.69 -24.56
CA LEU A 241 15.04 14.09 -23.63
C LEU A 241 15.62 15.40 -24.19
N ALA A 242 15.31 16.51 -23.54
CA ALA A 242 16.08 17.74 -23.56
C ALA A 242 15.78 18.48 -22.26
#